data_AF-A0ABD0QVG4-F1
#
_entry.id   AF-A0ABD0QVG4-F1
#
_cell.length_a   1.000
_cell.length_b   1.000
_cell.length_c   1.000
_cell.angle_alpha   90.00
_cell.angle_beta   90.00
_cell.angle_gamma   90.00
#
_symmetry.space_group_name_H-M   'P 1'
#
loop_
_entity.id
_entity.type
_entity.pdbx_description
1 polymer ?
#
loop_
_entity_poly.entity_id
_entity_poly.type
_entity_poly.pdbx_seq_one_letter_code
_entity_poly.pdbx_strand_id
1 'polypeptide(L)' 'MVLQARNVPDLSAGVDCSFEDYTETEGTIHGSRIYCLSPSAKELVPITRQQ' A
#
# COMPACT_ATOMS: atom_id res chain seq x y z
N MET A 1 5.62 4.56 2.19
CA MET A 1 4.65 5.33 3.01
C MET A 1 4.29 4.54 4.27
N VAL A 2 3.67 5.19 5.27
CA VAL A 2 3.25 4.53 6.51
C VAL A 2 1.76 4.76 6.75
N LEU A 3 1.01 3.69 7.00
CA LEU A 3 -0.41 3.71 7.34
C LEU A 3 -0.62 3.30 8.80
N GLN A 4 -1.60 3.92 9.46
CA GLN A 4 -2.01 3.59 10.83
C GLN A 4 -3.44 3.07 10.80
N ALA A 5 -3.62 1.77 11.05
CA ALA A 5 -4.93 1.17 11.15
C ALA A 5 -5.43 1.22 12.60
N ARG A 6 -6.74 1.43 12.79
CA ARG A 6 -7.42 1.44 14.09
C ARG A 6 -8.71 0.64 13.99
N ASN A 7 -9.10 -0.01 15.09
CA ASN A 7 -10.30 -0.87 15.15
C ASN A 7 -10.29 -2.02 14.11
N VAL A 8 -9.09 -2.51 13.79
CA VAL A 8 -8.88 -3.68 12.92
C VAL A 8 -8.50 -4.89 13.79
N PRO A 9 -8.80 -6.12 13.35
CA PRO A 9 -8.28 -7.32 13.99
C PRO A 9 -6.75 -7.40 13.85
N ASP A 10 -6.16 -8.44 14.46
CA ASP A 10 -4.74 -8.74 14.27
C ASP A 10 -4.42 -8.93 12.78
N LEU A 11 -3.36 -8.26 12.31
CA LEU A 11 -2.95 -8.23 10.92
C LEU A 11 -1.79 -9.19 10.61
N SER A 12 -1.36 -10.01 11.58
CA SER A 12 -0.19 -10.90 11.43
C SER A 12 -0.25 -11.87 10.24
N ALA A 13 -1.44 -12.10 9.67
CA ALA A 13 -1.62 -12.87 8.44
C ALA A 13 -1.04 -12.19 7.18
N GLY A 14 -0.74 -10.89 7.24
CA GLY A 14 -0.27 -10.08 6.13
C GLY A 14 -1.32 -9.13 5.57
N VAL A 15 -0.86 -8.12 4.82
CA VAL A 15 -1.70 -7.16 4.10
C VAL A 15 -1.06 -6.81 2.77
N ASP A 16 -1.89 -6.57 1.77
CA ASP A 16 -1.46 -5.99 0.49
C ASP A 16 -1.88 -4.52 0.42
N CYS A 17 -0.98 -3.70 -0.11
CA CYS A 17 -1.20 -2.28 -0.36
C CYS A 17 -1.42 -2.08 -1.86
N SER A 18 -2.67 -1.86 -2.24
CA SER A 18 -3.05 -1.54 -3.63
C SER A 18 -3.20 -0.03 -3.85
N PHE A 19 -2.70 0.44 -4.99
CA PHE A 19 -2.96 1.76 -5.53
C PHE A 19 -3.96 1.61 -6.68
N GLU A 20 -5.25 1.56 -6.34
CA GLU A 20 -6.33 1.19 -7.26
C GLU A 20 -5.96 -0.09 -8.05
N ASP A 21 -6.12 -0.06 -9.37
CA ASP A 21 -5.79 -1.17 -10.27
C ASP A 21 -4.37 -1.05 -10.87
N TYR A 22 -3.53 -0.12 -10.39
CA TYR A 22 -2.25 0.19 -11.01
C TYR A 22 -1.10 -0.67 -10.50
N THR A 23 -1.02 -0.87 -9.18
CA THR A 23 0.04 -1.68 -8.55
C THR A 23 -0.42 -2.18 -7.19
N GLU A 24 0.04 -3.37 -6.83
CA GLU A 24 -0.19 -4.03 -5.55
C GLU A 24 1.15 -4.50 -5.00
N THR A 25 1.40 -4.20 -3.72
CA THR A 25 2.66 -4.51 -3.05
C THR A 25 2.41 -5.05 -1.66
N GLU A 26 3.22 -6.01 -1.22
CA GLU A 26 3.14 -6.56 0.13
C GLU A 26 3.49 -5.48 1.17
N GLY A 27 2.65 -5.35 2.20
CA GLY A 27 2.84 -4.42 3.31
C GLY A 27 3.58 -5.08 4.47
N THR A 28 4.62 -4.44 4.98
CA THR A 28 5.30 -4.90 6.21
C THR A 28 4.61 -4.34 7.44
N ILE A 29 4.29 -5.21 8.40
CA ILE A 29 3.53 -4.84 9.61
C ILE A 29 4.44 -4.76 10.83
N HIS A 30 4.35 -3.65 11.56
CA HIS A 30 4.95 -3.48 12.87
C HIS A 30 3.90 -2.99 13.88
N GLY A 31 3.29 -3.92 14.60
CA GLY A 31 2.17 -3.64 15.49
C GLY A 31 0.94 -3.18 14.70
N SER A 32 0.53 -1.92 14.88
CA SER A 32 -0.60 -1.33 14.15
C SER A 32 -0.18 -0.41 12.99
N ARG A 33 1.12 -0.35 12.69
CA ARG A 33 1.67 0.41 11.57
C ARG A 33 1.98 -0.51 10.41
N ILE A 34 1.57 -0.08 9.22
CA ILE A 34 1.78 -0.79 7.95
C ILE A 34 2.69 0.06 7.09
N TYR A 35 3.77 -0.55 6.59
CA TYR A 35 4.75 0.09 5.72
C TYR A 35 4.56 -0.46 4.31
N CYS A 36 4.17 0.42 3.40
CA CYS A 36 3.96 0.08 1.98
C CYS A 36 4.99 0.82 1.12
N LEU A 37 5.36 0.23 -0.01
CA LEU A 37 6.10 0.94 -1.05
C LEU A 37 5.12 1.77 -1.90
N SER A 38 5.56 2.95 -2.33
CA SER A 38 4.80 3.72 -3.32
C SER A 38 5.03 3.15 -4.72
N PRO A 39 4.12 3.39 -5.68
CA PRO A 39 4.38 3.06 -7.07
C PRO A 39 5.68 3.72 -7.54
N SER A 40 6.42 3.02 -8.38
CA SER A 40 7.60 3.58 -9.05
C SER A 40 7.20 4.63 -10.07
N ALA A 41 8.15 5.49 -10.46
CA ALA A 41 7.91 6.50 -11.50
C ALA A 41 7.39 5.89 -12.82
N LYS A 42 7.75 4.64 -13.14
CA LYS A 42 7.27 3.92 -14.32
C LYS A 42 5.78 3.56 -14.20
N GLU A 43 5.35 3.14 -13.02
CA GLU A 43 3.96 2.79 -12.73
C GLU A 43 3.05 4.02 -12.60
N LEU A 44 3.63 5.19 -12.28
CA LEU A 44 2.89 6.46 -12.26
C LEU A 44 2.52 7.00 -13.65
N VAL A 45 3.27 6.64 -14.70
CA VAL A 45 3.05 7.14 -16.08
C VAL A 45 1.62 6.96 -16.58
N PRO A 46 0.99 5.78 -16.48
CA PRO A 46 -0.42 5.62 -16.85
C PRO A 46 -1.38 6.41 -15.95
N ILE A 47 -1.03 6.65 -14.68
CA ILE A 47 -1.87 7.37 -13.69
C ILE A 47 -1.96 8.86 -14.03
N THR A 48 -0.82 9.51 -14.28
CA THR A 48 -0.76 10.98 -14.45
C THR A 48 -1.04 11.44 -15.88
N ARG A 49 -1.11 10.54 -16.86
CA ARG A 49 -1.39 10.87 -18.28
C ARG A 49 -2.88 10.98 -18.61
N GLN A 50 -3.76 10.53 -17.72
CA GLN A 50 -5.22 10.60 -17.89
C GLN A 50 -5.86 11.79 -17.16
N GLN A 51 -5.05 12.69 -16.60
CA GLN A 51 -5.47 13.98 -16.02
C GLN A 51 -5.12 15.12 -16.98
#